data_AF-A0AAD5B5I6-F1
#
_entry.id   AF-A0AAD5B5I6-F1
#
_cell.length_a   1.000
_cell.length_b   1.000
_cell.length_c   1.000
_cell.angle_alpha   90.00
_cell.angle_beta   90.00
_cell.angle_gamma   90.00
#
_symmetry.space_group_name_H-M   'P 1'
#
loop_
_entity.id
_entity.type
_entity.pdbx_description
1 polymer ?
#
loop_
_entity_poly.entity_id
_entity_poly.type
_entity_poly.pdbx_seq_one_letter_code
_entity_poly.pdbx_strand_id
1 'polypeptide(L)'
;MVASADIFISTAQRFLCCGKKKRQIPHSLCLDIALQIIAVDLGLKPAVLYDFNGACAEQIEQYIRSLQEVGELTTTIQIHSINENCLVVNSNRMKEHLSEVLKKNNVLIVDVCPWKEQPCLIVMDSSTKRMVKDMLDFITDKDNKHPSVSVVTEELYDQWNLCTLFGILLGYPASYWFDQVQSVENCLTMTPLVVNKVWVYWPLCDPKLHSSCLYSFSVPEVLQAEVGTYIENWMECLRTQFGEQKVFTELSVSQETVMLPSVAL
;
A
#
# COMPACT_ATOMS: atom_id res chain seq x y z
N MET A 1 10.25 6.62 -27.17
CA MET A 1 8.97 7.36 -27.27
C MET A 1 8.63 7.80 -25.87
N VAL A 2 8.44 9.10 -25.63
CA VAL A 2 7.85 9.54 -24.35
C VAL A 2 6.37 9.19 -24.46
N ALA A 3 5.89 8.27 -23.63
CA ALA A 3 4.47 7.94 -23.61
C ALA A 3 3.67 9.21 -23.29
N SER A 4 2.58 9.46 -24.01
CA SER A 4 1.67 10.54 -23.64
C SER A 4 0.87 10.10 -22.42
N ALA A 5 0.62 11.02 -21.48
CA ALA A 5 -0.28 10.79 -20.33
C ALA A 5 -1.65 10.22 -20.76
N ASP A 6 -2.04 10.47 -22.01
CA ASP A 6 -3.26 9.95 -22.65
C ASP A 6 -3.38 8.42 -22.58
N ILE A 7 -2.27 7.67 -22.62
CA ILE A 7 -2.34 6.20 -22.57
C ILE A 7 -2.87 5.73 -21.22
N PHE A 8 -2.40 6.33 -20.13
CA PHE A 8 -2.84 6.01 -18.77
C PHE A 8 -4.29 6.41 -18.55
N ILE A 9 -4.66 7.60 -19.02
CA ILE A 9 -6.02 8.13 -18.88
C ILE A 9 -7.02 7.29 -19.67
N SER A 10 -6.76 7.07 -20.97
CA SER A 10 -7.67 6.31 -21.83
C SER A 10 -7.81 4.85 -21.41
N THR A 11 -6.72 4.21 -20.97
CA THR A 11 -6.74 2.82 -20.49
C THR A 11 -7.50 2.71 -19.17
N ALA A 12 -7.30 3.63 -18.23
CA ALA A 12 -8.05 3.66 -16.97
C ALA A 12 -9.55 3.87 -17.22
N GLN A 13 -9.92 4.85 -18.06
CA GLN A 13 -11.32 5.11 -18.40
C GLN A 13 -11.97 3.93 -19.14
N ARG A 14 -11.22 3.17 -19.91
CA ARG A 14 -11.72 1.99 -20.62
C ARG A 14 -12.03 0.83 -19.69
N PHE A 15 -11.14 0.52 -18.74
CA PHE A 15 -11.22 -0.71 -17.95
C PHE A 15 -11.72 -0.51 -16.51
N LEU A 16 -11.40 0.61 -15.88
CA LEU A 16 -11.67 0.87 -14.46
C LEU A 16 -13.00 1.61 -14.23
N CYS A 17 -13.70 2.04 -15.29
CA CYS A 17 -15.03 2.66 -15.14
C CYS A 17 -16.07 1.65 -14.63
N CYS A 18 -16.81 2.02 -13.58
CA CYS A 18 -17.78 1.15 -12.92
C CYS A 18 -19.21 1.74 -12.96
N GLY A 19 -20.23 0.87 -12.98
CA GLY A 19 -21.65 1.25 -12.86
C GLY A 19 -22.41 1.50 -14.18
N LYS A 20 -23.75 1.66 -14.06
CA LYS A 20 -24.70 1.76 -15.19
C LYS A 20 -24.65 3.09 -15.95
N LYS A 21 -24.17 4.15 -15.32
CA LYS A 21 -23.83 5.43 -15.97
C LYS A 21 -22.32 5.52 -15.90
N LYS A 22 -21.62 5.21 -16.99
CA LYS A 22 -20.16 5.36 -17.12
C LYS A 22 -19.78 6.85 -16.97
N ARG A 23 -19.78 7.36 -15.74
CA ARG A 23 -19.12 8.64 -15.45
C ARG A 23 -17.64 8.37 -15.63
N GLN A 24 -17.04 9.07 -16.58
CA GLN A 24 -15.60 8.95 -16.83
C GLN A 24 -14.85 9.31 -15.54
N ILE A 25 -13.87 8.48 -15.21
CA ILE A 25 -12.95 8.74 -14.11
C ILE A 25 -12.22 10.06 -14.42
N PRO A 26 -12.13 11.01 -13.46
CA PRO A 26 -11.37 12.24 -13.64
C PRO A 26 -9.94 11.95 -14.09
N HIS A 27 -9.38 12.80 -14.96
CA HIS A 27 -8.02 12.58 -15.49
C HIS A 27 -6.97 12.53 -14.37
N SER A 28 -7.08 13.40 -13.36
CA SER A 28 -6.19 13.39 -12.20
C SER A 28 -6.21 12.03 -11.47
N LEU A 29 -7.39 11.46 -11.24
CA LEU A 29 -7.52 10.16 -10.59
C LEU A 29 -6.98 9.02 -11.46
N CYS A 30 -7.12 9.10 -12.78
CA CYS A 30 -6.50 8.12 -13.68
C CYS A 30 -4.97 8.14 -13.57
N LEU A 31 -4.38 9.33 -13.43
CA LEU A 31 -2.94 9.51 -13.28
C LEU A 31 -2.47 9.07 -11.88
N ASP A 32 -3.23 9.36 -10.83
CA ASP A 32 -2.95 8.88 -9.47
C ASP A 32 -2.94 7.33 -9.42
N ILE A 33 -3.91 6.68 -10.07
CA ILE A 33 -3.95 5.21 -10.19
C ILE A 33 -2.72 4.72 -10.93
N ALA A 34 -2.42 5.27 -12.11
CA ALA A 34 -1.27 4.85 -12.91
C ALA A 34 0.05 5.01 -12.12
N LEU A 35 0.21 6.12 -11.41
CA LEU A 35 1.38 6.40 -10.59
C LEU A 35 1.58 5.36 -9.49
N GLN A 36 0.50 4.96 -8.80
CA GLN A 36 0.60 3.93 -7.77
C GLN A 36 1.00 2.57 -8.33
N ILE A 37 0.44 2.19 -9.49
CA ILE A 37 0.75 0.91 -10.14
C ILE A 37 2.19 0.92 -10.67
N ILE A 38 2.64 2.03 -11.26
CA ILE A 38 4.03 2.20 -11.69
C ILE A 38 4.98 2.19 -10.49
N ALA A 39 4.62 2.80 -9.37
CA ALA A 39 5.43 2.75 -8.16
C ALA A 39 5.63 1.32 -7.63
N VAL A 40 4.62 0.47 -7.77
CA VAL A 40 4.71 -0.97 -7.48
C VAL A 40 5.62 -1.67 -8.50
N ASP A 41 5.47 -1.37 -9.80
CA ASP A 41 6.34 -1.92 -10.87
C ASP A 41 7.82 -1.59 -10.65
N LEU A 42 8.11 -0.32 -10.35
CA LEU A 42 9.45 0.17 -10.05
C LEU A 42 10.01 -0.34 -8.72
N GLY A 43 9.20 -0.99 -7.90
CA GLY A 43 9.59 -1.51 -6.59
C GLY A 43 9.82 -0.43 -5.52
N LEU A 44 9.26 0.77 -5.71
CA LEU A 44 9.19 1.79 -4.66
C LEU A 44 8.17 1.45 -3.58
N LYS A 45 7.22 0.57 -3.92
CA LYS A 45 6.25 -0.03 -3.01
C LYS A 45 6.18 -1.54 -3.27
N PRO A 46 6.04 -2.38 -2.23
CA PRO A 46 5.81 -3.81 -2.44
C PRO A 46 4.39 -4.07 -2.98
N ALA A 47 3.41 -3.25 -2.57
CA ALA A 47 2.04 -3.31 -3.04
C ALA A 47 1.31 -1.97 -2.93
N VAL A 48 0.14 -1.89 -3.58
CA VAL A 48 -0.89 -0.89 -3.32
C VAL A 48 -2.22 -1.60 -3.06
N LEU A 49 -2.94 -1.13 -2.04
CA LEU A 49 -4.33 -1.47 -1.81
C LEU A 49 -5.17 -0.59 -2.75
N TYR A 50 -5.94 -1.21 -3.64
CA TYR A 50 -6.74 -0.50 -4.61
C TYR A 50 -8.07 -0.05 -3.98
N ASP A 51 -8.19 1.24 -3.67
CA ASP A 51 -9.36 1.87 -3.05
C ASP A 51 -9.84 3.16 -3.78
N PHE A 52 -9.34 3.39 -4.99
CA PHE A 52 -9.60 4.61 -5.78
C PHE A 52 -11.04 4.71 -6.31
N ASN A 53 -11.63 3.57 -6.67
CA ASN A 53 -12.99 3.46 -7.17
C ASN A 53 -13.52 2.03 -6.99
N GLY A 54 -14.76 1.76 -7.41
CA GLY A 54 -15.39 0.45 -7.26
C GLY A 54 -15.00 -0.60 -8.30
N ALA A 55 -13.79 -0.56 -8.87
CA ALA A 55 -13.34 -1.56 -9.85
C ALA A 55 -13.00 -2.89 -9.18
N CYS A 56 -13.47 -4.00 -9.77
CA CYS A 56 -13.17 -5.34 -9.28
C CYS A 56 -11.79 -5.83 -9.75
N ALA A 57 -11.32 -6.94 -9.18
CA ALA A 57 -10.02 -7.52 -9.48
C ALA A 57 -9.81 -7.79 -10.99
N GLU A 58 -10.84 -8.24 -11.70
CA GLU A 58 -10.79 -8.51 -13.13
C GLU A 58 -10.61 -7.22 -13.96
N GLN A 59 -11.23 -6.12 -13.54
CA GLN A 59 -11.06 -4.82 -14.21
C GLN A 59 -9.65 -4.27 -14.00
N ILE A 60 -9.13 -4.40 -12.77
CA ILE A 60 -7.76 -4.02 -12.44
C ILE A 60 -6.76 -4.87 -13.24
N GLU A 61 -7.04 -6.17 -13.39
CA GLU A 61 -6.21 -7.09 -14.18
C GLU A 61 -6.15 -6.70 -15.65
N GLN A 62 -7.30 -6.38 -16.25
CA GLN A 62 -7.36 -5.92 -17.64
C GLN A 62 -6.62 -4.59 -17.84
N TYR A 63 -6.71 -3.68 -16.87
CA TYR A 63 -5.97 -2.43 -16.89
C TYR A 63 -4.46 -2.67 -16.87
N ILE A 64 -3.97 -3.47 -15.93
CA ILE A 64 -2.55 -3.81 -15.78
C ILE A 64 -2.03 -4.54 -17.02
N ARG A 65 -2.76 -5.55 -17.51
CA ARG A 65 -2.40 -6.30 -18.71
C ARG A 65 -2.29 -5.37 -19.92
N SER A 66 -3.25 -4.45 -20.08
CA SER A 66 -3.21 -3.47 -21.17
C SER A 66 -1.99 -2.56 -21.09
N LEU A 67 -1.53 -2.18 -19.89
CA LEU A 67 -0.31 -1.38 -19.72
C LEU A 67 0.97 -2.21 -19.96
N GLN A 68 0.97 -3.50 -19.60
CA GLN A 68 2.08 -4.41 -19.90
C GLN A 68 2.22 -4.65 -21.42
N GLU A 69 1.11 -4.82 -22.14
CA GLU A 69 1.10 -5.05 -23.60
C GLU A 69 1.70 -3.88 -24.39
N VAL A 70 1.56 -2.65 -23.89
CA VAL A 70 2.15 -1.45 -24.50
C VAL A 70 3.55 -1.12 -23.97
N GLY A 71 4.05 -1.90 -23.00
CA GLY A 71 5.40 -1.76 -22.45
C GLY A 71 5.57 -0.69 -21.38
N GLU A 72 4.48 -0.22 -20.76
CA GLU A 72 4.54 0.77 -19.66
C GLU A 72 4.85 0.13 -18.30
N LEU A 73 4.63 -1.18 -18.15
CA LEU A 73 4.98 -1.97 -16.96
C LEU A 73 5.97 -3.06 -17.35
N THR A 74 6.98 -3.27 -16.51
CA THR A 74 8.14 -4.12 -16.83
C THR A 74 8.22 -5.39 -15.99
N THR A 75 7.50 -5.43 -14.87
CA THR A 75 7.55 -6.53 -13.90
C THR A 75 6.27 -7.36 -13.89
N THR A 76 6.35 -8.53 -13.27
CA THR A 76 5.20 -9.39 -13.01
C THR A 76 4.41 -8.82 -11.84
N ILE A 77 3.33 -8.13 -12.18
CA ILE A 77 2.35 -7.63 -11.23
C ILE A 77 1.25 -8.67 -11.02
N GLN A 78 0.97 -9.01 -9.77
CA GLN A 78 -0.10 -9.92 -9.38
C GLN A 78 -1.19 -9.17 -8.61
N ILE A 79 -2.42 -9.67 -8.68
CA ILE A 79 -3.53 -9.16 -7.89
C ILE A 79 -3.92 -10.21 -6.85
N HIS A 80 -3.99 -9.81 -5.59
CA HIS A 80 -4.45 -10.63 -4.49
C HIS A 80 -5.70 -10.02 -3.86
N SER A 81 -6.83 -10.72 -3.94
CA SER A 81 -8.05 -10.33 -3.25
C SER A 81 -8.08 -10.95 -1.86
N ILE A 82 -8.19 -10.11 -0.83
CA ILE A 82 -8.23 -10.51 0.59
C ILE A 82 -9.42 -9.82 1.22
N ASN A 83 -10.43 -10.56 1.70
CA ASN A 83 -11.64 -9.98 2.29
C ASN A 83 -12.22 -8.83 1.44
N GLU A 84 -12.48 -9.11 0.15
CA GLU A 84 -12.96 -8.16 -0.88
C GLU A 84 -12.03 -6.98 -1.23
N ASN A 85 -10.90 -6.84 -0.56
CA ASN A 85 -9.90 -5.81 -0.84
C ASN A 85 -8.91 -6.30 -1.91
N CYS A 86 -8.60 -5.48 -2.90
CA CYS A 86 -7.69 -5.83 -3.99
C CYS A 86 -6.30 -5.25 -3.74
N LEU A 87 -5.30 -6.10 -3.55
CA LEU A 87 -3.90 -5.69 -3.52
C LEU A 87 -3.27 -5.93 -4.88
N VAL A 88 -2.66 -4.88 -5.43
CA VAL A 88 -1.79 -4.97 -6.60
C VAL A 88 -0.34 -5.06 -6.12
N VAL A 89 0.35 -6.12 -6.49
CA VAL A 89 1.59 -6.56 -5.85
C VAL A 89 2.69 -6.79 -6.88
N ASN A 90 3.88 -6.28 -6.58
CA ASN A 90 5.11 -6.73 -7.23
C ASN A 90 5.60 -7.97 -6.50
N SER A 91 5.40 -9.16 -7.08
CA SER A 91 5.59 -10.43 -6.39
C SER A 91 7.02 -10.60 -5.85
N ASN A 92 8.03 -10.20 -6.63
CA ASN A 92 9.43 -10.29 -6.22
C ASN A 92 9.73 -9.37 -5.04
N ARG A 93 9.31 -8.11 -5.12
CA ARG A 93 9.50 -7.14 -4.04
C ARG A 93 8.73 -7.51 -2.79
N MET A 94 7.53 -8.07 -2.92
CA MET A 94 6.76 -8.52 -1.77
C MET A 94 7.42 -9.71 -1.07
N LYS A 95 7.94 -10.70 -1.81
CA LYS A 95 8.68 -11.82 -1.22
C LYS A 95 9.93 -11.35 -0.47
N GLU A 96 10.70 -10.44 -1.05
CA GLU A 96 11.86 -9.79 -0.40
C GLU A 96 11.43 -9.07 0.88
N HIS A 97 10.39 -8.24 0.79
CA HIS A 97 9.85 -7.48 1.90
C HIS A 97 9.42 -8.38 3.07
N LEU A 98 8.52 -9.35 2.83
CA LEU A 98 8.03 -10.24 3.89
C LEU A 98 9.15 -11.10 4.48
N SER A 99 10.11 -11.53 3.66
CA SER A 99 11.30 -12.24 4.15
C SER A 99 12.13 -11.38 5.10
N GLU A 100 12.33 -10.10 4.78
CA GLU A 100 13.06 -9.17 5.64
C GLU A 100 12.28 -8.83 6.92
N VAL A 101 10.95 -8.69 6.85
CA VAL A 101 10.08 -8.54 8.02
C VAL A 101 10.26 -9.71 8.99
N LEU A 102 10.24 -10.94 8.50
CA LEU A 102 10.42 -12.14 9.33
C LEU A 102 11.84 -12.25 9.92
N LYS A 103 12.87 -11.85 9.18
CA LYS A 103 14.26 -11.94 9.63
C LYS A 103 14.64 -10.85 10.64
N LYS A 104 14.28 -9.59 10.35
CA LYS A 104 14.72 -8.42 11.11
C LYS A 104 13.71 -7.98 12.17
N ASN A 105 12.46 -8.48 12.12
CA ASN A 105 11.35 -7.96 12.91
C ASN A 105 11.24 -6.44 12.77
N ASN A 106 11.33 -5.95 11.53
CA ASN A 106 11.54 -4.52 11.25
C ASN A 106 10.26 -3.72 10.98
N VAL A 107 9.12 -4.17 11.51
CA VAL A 107 7.88 -3.42 11.44
C VAL A 107 7.49 -3.07 12.87
N LEU A 108 7.27 -1.78 13.10
CA LEU A 108 6.71 -1.31 14.36
C LEU A 108 5.24 -1.68 14.40
N ILE A 109 4.81 -2.33 15.48
CA ILE A 109 3.40 -2.61 15.71
C ILE A 109 2.90 -1.70 16.81
N VAL A 110 1.86 -0.94 16.50
CA VAL A 110 1.25 0.03 17.41
C VAL A 110 -0.07 -0.55 17.91
N ASP A 111 -0.09 -0.98 19.17
CA ASP A 111 -1.29 -1.44 19.86
C ASP A 111 -2.19 -0.25 20.19
N VAL A 112 -3.38 -0.26 19.60
CA VAL A 112 -4.41 0.77 19.72
C VAL A 112 -5.71 0.22 20.30
N CYS A 113 -5.66 -0.90 21.03
CA CYS A 113 -6.84 -1.50 21.65
C CYS A 113 -7.64 -0.49 22.49
N PRO A 114 -8.98 -0.55 22.47
CA PRO A 114 -9.84 0.49 23.04
C PRO A 114 -9.77 0.60 24.58
N TRP A 115 -9.31 -0.45 25.27
CA TRP A 115 -9.09 -0.44 26.72
C TRP A 115 -7.74 0.16 27.14
N LYS A 116 -6.89 0.55 26.19
CA LYS A 116 -5.64 1.26 26.48
C LYS A 116 -5.94 2.73 26.72
N GLU A 117 -5.29 3.32 27.73
CA GLU A 117 -5.34 4.77 27.96
C GLU A 117 -4.66 5.55 26.83
N GLN A 118 -3.63 4.97 26.22
CA GLN A 118 -2.88 5.56 25.12
C GLN A 118 -2.28 4.46 24.23
N PRO A 119 -2.04 4.74 22.94
CA PRO A 119 -1.41 3.78 22.04
C PRO A 119 0.02 3.47 22.49
N CYS A 120 0.47 2.24 22.24
CA CYS A 120 1.80 1.80 22.67
C CYS A 120 2.46 0.85 21.65
N LEU A 121 3.79 0.79 21.66
CA LEU A 121 4.53 -0.15 20.81
C LEU A 121 4.48 -1.55 21.41
N ILE A 122 4.21 -2.54 20.56
CA ILE A 122 4.29 -3.96 20.90
C ILE A 122 5.26 -4.69 19.98
N VAL A 123 5.81 -5.80 20.48
CA VAL A 123 6.69 -6.66 19.71
C VAL A 123 5.86 -7.58 18.81
N MET A 124 6.34 -7.81 17.59
CA MET A 124 5.75 -8.79 16.69
C MET A 124 5.77 -10.19 17.31
N ASP A 125 4.57 -10.67 17.66
CA ASP A 125 4.37 -11.96 18.31
C ASP A 125 4.43 -13.14 17.32
N SER A 126 4.23 -14.36 17.83
CA SER A 126 4.23 -15.56 17.00
C SER A 126 3.07 -15.64 16.01
N SER A 127 1.92 -15.05 16.35
CA SER A 127 0.72 -15.02 15.50
C SER A 127 0.95 -14.12 14.29
N THR A 128 1.45 -12.89 14.50
CA THR A 128 1.81 -11.96 13.43
C THR A 128 2.92 -12.55 12.56
N LYS A 129 3.94 -13.19 13.15
CA LYS A 129 4.98 -13.88 12.37
C LYS A 129 4.40 -15.00 11.50
N ARG A 130 3.48 -15.80 12.06
CA ARG A 130 2.81 -16.86 11.30
C ARG A 130 2.00 -16.27 10.15
N MET A 131 1.19 -15.25 10.40
CA MET A 131 0.43 -14.53 9.38
C MET A 131 1.32 -14.01 8.23
N VAL A 132 2.44 -13.36 8.55
CA VAL A 132 3.40 -12.88 7.53
C VAL A 132 4.02 -14.04 6.76
N LYS A 133 4.36 -15.13 7.44
CA LYS A 133 4.92 -16.33 6.81
C LYS A 133 3.90 -17.02 5.90
N ASP A 134 2.67 -17.17 6.33
CA ASP A 134 1.60 -17.81 5.56
C ASP A 134 1.29 -16.99 4.29
N MET A 135 1.33 -15.66 4.38
CA MET A 135 1.26 -14.80 3.20
C MET A 135 2.47 -14.94 2.26
N LEU A 136 3.69 -15.04 2.81
CA LEU A 136 4.88 -15.30 2.00
C LEU A 136 4.80 -16.66 1.28
N ASP A 137 4.34 -17.70 1.98
CA ASP A 137 4.14 -19.05 1.44
C ASP A 137 3.05 -19.03 0.35
N PHE A 138 1.94 -18.31 0.58
CA PHE A 138 0.88 -18.10 -0.41
C PHE A 138 1.41 -17.44 -1.69
N ILE A 139 2.12 -16.31 -1.58
CA ILE A 139 2.66 -15.59 -2.74
C ILE A 139 3.64 -16.48 -3.50
N THR A 140 4.49 -17.22 -2.78
CA THR A 140 5.46 -18.14 -3.38
C THR A 140 4.76 -19.29 -4.15
N ASP A 141 3.68 -19.85 -3.61
CA ASP A 141 2.88 -20.86 -4.32
C ASP A 141 2.22 -20.30 -5.59
N LYS A 142 1.68 -19.07 -5.51
CA LYS A 142 1.01 -18.44 -6.66
C LYS A 142 1.99 -18.03 -7.74
N ASP A 143 3.18 -17.55 -7.40
CA ASP A 143 4.20 -17.18 -8.38
C ASP A 143 4.54 -18.36 -9.31
N ASN A 144 4.64 -19.58 -8.77
CA ASN A 144 4.88 -20.80 -9.55
C ASN A 144 3.73 -21.18 -10.49
N LYS A 145 2.50 -20.76 -10.19
CA LYS A 145 1.29 -21.08 -10.96
C LYS A 145 0.93 -19.98 -11.98
N HIS A 146 1.59 -18.83 -11.91
CA HIS A 146 1.37 -17.64 -12.74
C HIS A 146 -0.11 -17.19 -12.90
N PRO A 147 -0.97 -17.19 -11.87
CA PRO A 147 -2.28 -16.54 -11.97
C PRO A 147 -2.12 -15.01 -11.91
N SER A 148 -2.77 -14.28 -12.82
CA SER A 148 -2.82 -12.80 -12.74
C SER A 148 -3.63 -12.33 -11.52
N VAL A 149 -4.69 -13.06 -11.15
CA VAL A 149 -5.53 -12.79 -9.98
C VAL A 149 -5.59 -14.03 -9.09
N SER A 150 -5.38 -13.84 -7.79
CA SER A 150 -5.56 -14.87 -6.78
C SER A 150 -6.47 -14.38 -5.67
N VAL A 151 -7.32 -15.26 -5.17
CA VAL A 151 -8.14 -15.00 -3.99
C VAL A 151 -7.47 -15.68 -2.80
N VAL A 152 -7.23 -14.92 -1.73
CA VAL A 152 -6.88 -15.47 -0.43
C VAL A 152 -8.18 -15.89 0.24
N THR A 153 -8.29 -17.17 0.59
CA THR A 153 -9.53 -17.72 1.11
C THR A 153 -9.67 -17.43 2.60
N GLU A 154 -10.92 -17.37 3.08
CA GLU A 154 -11.23 -17.05 4.48
C GLU A 154 -10.57 -18.02 5.45
N GLU A 155 -10.42 -19.30 5.09
CA GLU A 155 -9.72 -20.27 5.94
C GLU A 155 -8.26 -19.91 6.21
N LEU A 156 -7.66 -19.05 5.38
CA LEU A 156 -6.31 -18.57 5.59
C LEU A 156 -6.27 -17.34 6.50
N TYR A 157 -7.23 -16.42 6.38
CA TYR A 157 -7.20 -15.12 7.05
C TYR A 157 -8.16 -14.97 8.24
N ASP A 158 -8.99 -15.96 8.55
CA ASP A 158 -10.00 -15.93 9.62
C ASP A 158 -9.45 -15.46 10.98
N GLN A 159 -8.21 -15.80 11.28
CA GLN A 159 -7.52 -15.49 12.54
C GLN A 159 -6.50 -14.36 12.42
N TRP A 160 -6.42 -13.73 11.26
CA TRP A 160 -5.43 -12.69 11.00
C TRP A 160 -5.94 -11.32 11.43
N ASN A 161 -5.04 -10.51 11.98
CA ASN A 161 -5.30 -9.08 12.11
C ASN A 161 -5.09 -8.41 10.75
N LEU A 162 -6.17 -8.23 9.99
CA LEU A 162 -6.09 -7.68 8.64
C LEU A 162 -5.55 -6.24 8.61
N CYS A 163 -5.81 -5.45 9.66
CA CYS A 163 -5.30 -4.07 9.77
C CYS A 163 -3.76 -4.09 9.84
N THR A 164 -3.21 -4.93 10.73
CA THR A 164 -1.76 -5.12 10.84
C THR A 164 -1.18 -5.70 9.56
N LEU A 165 -1.86 -6.68 8.96
CA LEU A 165 -1.40 -7.31 7.73
C LEU A 165 -1.30 -6.30 6.60
N PHE A 166 -2.34 -5.49 6.35
CA PHE A 166 -2.31 -4.52 5.27
C PHE A 166 -1.23 -3.46 5.49
N GLY A 167 -1.01 -2.99 6.72
CA GLY A 167 0.10 -2.09 7.01
C GLY A 167 1.46 -2.69 6.62
N ILE A 168 1.68 -3.97 6.94
CA ILE A 168 2.88 -4.71 6.55
C ILE A 168 2.95 -4.86 5.02
N LEU A 169 1.89 -5.33 4.37
CA LEU A 169 1.86 -5.57 2.91
C LEU A 169 2.04 -4.28 2.11
N LEU A 170 1.60 -3.13 2.62
CA LEU A 170 1.78 -1.83 1.98
C LEU A 170 3.20 -1.28 2.14
N GLY A 171 4.03 -1.92 2.97
CA GLY A 171 5.40 -1.51 3.24
C GLY A 171 5.50 -0.30 4.18
N TYR A 172 4.50 -0.07 5.02
CA TYR A 172 4.54 1.03 5.99
C TYR A 172 5.56 0.76 7.11
N PRO A 173 6.22 1.80 7.64
CA PRO A 173 7.20 1.63 8.73
C PRO A 173 6.56 1.25 10.06
N ALA A 174 5.25 1.52 10.21
CA ALA A 174 4.46 1.16 11.37
C ALA A 174 3.09 0.62 10.92
N SER A 175 2.56 -0.36 11.65
CA SER A 175 1.25 -0.97 11.42
C SER A 175 0.44 -0.96 12.71
N TYR A 176 -0.83 -0.60 12.62
CA TYR A 176 -1.73 -0.65 13.77
C TYR A 176 -2.15 -2.09 14.08
N TRP A 177 -2.39 -2.34 15.36
CA TRP A 177 -2.92 -3.59 15.87
C TRP A 177 -3.97 -3.31 16.93
N PHE A 178 -5.08 -4.05 16.86
CA PHE A 178 -6.13 -4.07 17.87
C PHE A 178 -6.81 -5.43 17.85
N ASP A 179 -7.39 -5.85 18.96
CA ASP A 179 -8.09 -7.13 19.02
C ASP A 179 -9.44 -7.06 18.30
N GLN A 180 -9.44 -7.43 17.03
CA GLN A 180 -10.62 -7.45 16.15
C GLN A 180 -11.71 -8.43 16.64
N VAL A 181 -11.36 -9.42 17.48
CA VAL A 181 -12.32 -10.38 18.03
C VAL A 181 -13.08 -9.75 19.20
N GLN A 182 -12.39 -8.94 20.02
CA GLN A 182 -13.00 -8.28 21.18
C GLN A 182 -13.71 -6.98 20.81
N SER A 183 -13.17 -6.17 19.89
CA SER A 183 -13.75 -4.89 19.50
C SER A 183 -13.23 -4.38 18.15
N VAL A 184 -14.08 -3.62 17.47
CA VAL A 184 -13.70 -2.84 16.26
C VAL A 184 -13.31 -1.40 16.59
N GLU A 185 -13.42 -1.00 17.86
CA GLU A 185 -13.03 0.33 18.33
C GLU A 185 -11.52 0.42 18.61
N ASN A 186 -11.00 1.64 18.73
CA ASN A 186 -9.61 1.91 19.06
C ASN A 186 -9.47 3.10 20.01
N CYS A 187 -8.31 3.21 20.67
CA CYS A 187 -8.00 4.29 21.60
C CYS A 187 -7.57 5.61 20.92
N LEU A 188 -7.74 5.76 19.59
CA LEU A 188 -7.22 6.92 18.84
C LEU A 188 -8.17 8.12 18.83
N THR A 189 -9.32 8.02 19.49
CA THR A 189 -10.28 9.13 19.60
C THR A 189 -9.61 10.37 20.19
N MET A 190 -9.60 11.46 19.43
CA MET A 190 -8.94 12.73 19.80
C MET A 190 -7.45 12.60 20.15
N THR A 191 -6.80 11.49 19.76
CA THR A 191 -5.36 11.31 19.91
C THR A 191 -4.65 12.04 18.75
N PRO A 192 -3.65 12.89 19.01
CA PRO A 192 -2.86 13.50 17.95
C PRO A 192 -2.11 12.44 17.12
N LEU A 193 -2.30 12.49 15.81
CA LEU A 193 -1.66 11.60 14.86
C LEU A 193 -0.75 12.42 13.93
N VAL A 194 0.53 12.07 13.89
CA VAL A 194 1.49 12.62 12.93
C VAL A 194 1.32 11.88 11.61
N VAL A 195 0.69 12.54 10.64
CA VAL A 195 0.48 12.02 9.29
C VAL A 195 1.70 12.36 8.45
N ASN A 196 2.38 11.32 7.99
CA ASN A 196 3.53 11.39 7.12
C ASN A 196 3.06 11.12 5.69
N LYS A 197 3.30 12.07 4.79
CA LYS A 197 3.05 11.91 3.36
C LYS A 197 4.34 12.03 2.58
N VAL A 198 4.58 11.05 1.71
CA VAL A 198 5.67 11.09 0.73
C VAL A 198 5.05 11.41 -0.62
N TRP A 199 5.55 12.47 -1.25
CA TRP A 199 5.09 12.93 -2.55
C TRP A 199 6.16 12.72 -3.59
N VAL A 200 5.73 12.37 -4.80
CA VAL A 200 6.58 12.28 -5.96
C VAL A 200 6.01 13.10 -7.11
N TYR A 201 6.89 13.57 -7.98
CA TYR A 201 6.49 14.23 -9.21
C TYR A 201 6.73 13.31 -10.42
N TRP A 202 5.80 13.30 -11.36
CA TRP A 202 5.90 12.49 -12.57
C TRP A 202 6.00 13.40 -13.80
N PRO A 203 7.19 13.52 -14.43
CA PRO A 203 7.46 14.42 -15.57
C PRO A 203 6.55 14.27 -16.77
N LEU A 204 5.94 13.08 -16.90
CA LEU A 204 5.04 12.73 -17.99
C LEU A 204 3.70 13.48 -17.88
N CYS A 205 3.37 13.93 -16.67
CA CYS A 205 2.26 14.83 -16.37
C CYS A 205 2.80 16.28 -16.31
N ASP A 206 2.02 17.26 -16.77
CA ASP A 206 2.45 18.67 -16.81
C ASP A 206 3.16 19.11 -15.50
N PRO A 207 4.40 19.66 -15.57
CA PRO A 207 5.22 20.10 -14.43
C PRO A 207 4.58 21.00 -13.40
N LYS A 208 3.48 21.66 -13.74
CA LYS A 208 2.78 22.53 -12.80
C LYS A 208 1.55 21.90 -12.18
N LEU A 209 1.21 20.64 -12.50
CA LEU A 209 -0.16 20.17 -12.38
C LEU A 209 -0.37 18.88 -11.59
N HIS A 210 0.63 18.03 -11.38
CA HIS A 210 0.39 16.73 -10.73
C HIS A 210 1.57 16.21 -9.90
N SER A 211 1.57 16.54 -8.60
CA SER A 211 2.26 15.76 -7.58
C SER A 211 1.27 14.76 -6.99
N SER A 212 1.70 13.51 -6.81
CA SER A 212 0.86 12.47 -6.22
C SER A 212 1.49 11.92 -4.95
N CYS A 213 0.62 11.53 -4.04
CA CYS A 213 1.02 10.96 -2.76
C CYS A 213 1.44 9.50 -2.97
N LEU A 214 2.71 9.18 -2.80
CA LEU A 214 3.27 7.83 -2.90
C LEU A 214 2.92 7.00 -1.66
N TYR A 215 3.14 7.57 -0.47
CA TYR A 215 2.84 6.96 0.83
C TYR A 215 2.09 7.95 1.70
N SER A 216 1.08 7.47 2.41
CA SER A 216 0.37 8.22 3.45
C SER A 216 0.12 7.30 4.63
N PHE A 217 0.80 7.53 5.73
CA PHE A 217 0.63 6.75 6.97
C PHE A 217 0.66 7.67 8.18
N SER A 218 0.11 7.22 9.29
CA SER A 218 0.13 7.97 10.55
C SER A 218 0.76 7.16 11.66
N VAL A 219 1.31 7.88 12.64
CA VAL A 219 1.75 7.34 13.92
C VAL A 219 1.25 8.27 15.04
N PRO A 220 0.84 7.74 16.20
CA PRO A 220 0.46 8.58 17.33
C PRO A 220 1.63 9.45 17.78
N GLU A 221 1.37 10.75 17.98
CA GLU A 221 2.39 11.73 18.35
C GLU A 221 3.13 11.35 19.65
N VAL A 222 2.42 10.72 20.58
CA VAL A 222 2.98 10.22 21.85
C VAL A 222 4.12 9.20 21.65
N LEU A 223 4.17 8.52 20.50
CA LEU A 223 5.19 7.52 20.17
C LEU A 223 6.32 8.09 19.28
N GLN A 224 6.27 9.38 18.94
CA GLN A 224 7.17 9.97 17.92
C GLN A 224 8.65 9.83 18.30
N ALA A 225 8.99 9.91 19.58
CA ALA A 225 10.36 9.77 20.06
C ALA A 225 10.90 8.35 19.84
N GLU A 226 10.06 7.35 20.05
CA GLU A 226 10.39 5.93 19.88
C GLU A 226 10.42 5.50 18.40
N VAL A 227 9.55 6.07 17.57
CA VAL A 227 9.43 5.66 16.16
C VAL A 227 10.29 6.49 15.20
N GLY A 228 10.78 7.66 15.62
CA GLY A 228 11.46 8.64 14.77
C GLY A 228 12.62 8.05 13.95
N THR A 229 13.59 7.42 14.62
CA THR A 229 14.74 6.78 13.95
C THR A 229 14.32 5.67 12.99
N TYR A 230 13.22 4.96 13.29
CA TYR A 230 12.71 3.89 12.44
C TYR A 230 12.14 4.45 11.13
N ILE A 231 11.36 5.54 11.23
CA ILE A 231 10.80 6.23 10.08
C ILE A 231 11.92 6.87 9.24
N GLU A 232 12.94 7.45 9.87
CA GLU A 232 14.10 8.01 9.17
C GLU A 232 14.85 6.95 8.36
N ASN A 233 15.17 5.80 8.97
CA ASN A 233 15.82 4.68 8.28
C ASN A 233 14.96 4.14 7.12
N TRP A 234 13.64 4.03 7.33
CA TRP A 234 12.71 3.65 6.27
C TRP A 234 12.71 4.67 5.12
N MET A 235 12.72 5.97 5.42
CA MET A 235 12.82 7.04 4.42
C MET A 235 14.15 7.01 3.65
N GLU A 236 15.26 6.67 4.29
CA GLU A 236 16.56 6.51 3.63
C GLU A 236 16.57 5.32 2.67
N CYS A 237 16.00 4.18 3.06
CA CYS A 237 15.79 3.04 2.18
C CYS A 237 14.94 3.44 0.96
N LEU A 238 13.84 4.16 1.18
CA LEU A 238 12.96 4.65 0.10
C LEU A 238 13.71 5.62 -0.83
N ARG A 239 14.49 6.56 -0.29
CA ARG A 239 15.33 7.47 -1.10
C ARG A 239 16.35 6.72 -1.95
N THR A 240 16.94 5.66 -1.40
CA THR A 240 17.89 4.81 -2.11
C THR A 240 17.23 4.15 -3.31
N GLN A 241 16.08 3.49 -3.09
CA GLN A 241 15.29 2.86 -4.16
C GLN A 241 14.79 3.90 -5.19
N PHE A 242 14.39 5.08 -4.72
CA PHE A 242 13.97 6.18 -5.58
C PHE A 242 15.09 6.65 -6.52
N GLY A 243 16.35 6.61 -6.08
CA GLY A 243 17.52 6.95 -6.91
C GLY A 243 17.84 5.91 -7.99
N GLU A 244 17.35 4.69 -7.87
CA GLU A 244 17.58 3.60 -8.84
C GLU A 244 16.62 3.68 -10.05
N GLN A 245 15.47 4.33 -9.88
CA GLN A 245 14.46 4.50 -10.93
C GLN A 245 14.59 5.87 -11.64
N LYS A 246 14.02 5.99 -12.85
CA LYS A 246 14.13 7.19 -13.70
C LYS A 246 12.79 7.78 -14.15
N VAL A 247 11.68 7.22 -13.67
CA VAL A 247 10.32 7.58 -14.10
C VAL A 247 9.79 8.75 -13.28
N PHE A 248 9.90 8.67 -11.95
CA PHE A 248 9.53 9.74 -11.04
C PHE A 248 10.74 10.62 -10.73
N THR A 249 10.47 11.90 -10.53
CA THR A 249 11.43 12.94 -10.19
C THR A 249 10.95 13.64 -8.95
N GLU A 250 11.87 14.17 -8.14
CA GLU A 250 11.58 14.81 -6.85
C GLU A 250 10.86 13.90 -5.86
N LEU A 251 11.46 13.70 -4.70
CA LEU A 251 10.83 13.02 -3.58
C LEU A 251 10.78 14.00 -2.43
N SER A 252 9.57 14.39 -2.04
CA SER A 252 9.35 15.31 -0.92
C SER A 252 8.53 14.65 0.18
N VAL A 253 8.72 15.12 1.40
CA VAL A 253 8.03 14.60 2.59
C VAL A 253 7.33 15.77 3.26
N SER A 254 6.07 15.57 3.62
CA SER A 254 5.32 16.51 4.44
C SER A 254 4.79 15.79 5.67
N GLN A 255 4.80 16.48 6.81
CA GLN A 255 4.23 16.01 8.06
C GLN A 255 3.17 16.99 8.53
N GLU A 256 2.03 16.47 8.98
CA GLU A 256 0.98 17.25 9.62
C GLU A 256 0.43 16.49 10.83
N THR A 257 0.14 17.18 11.93
CA THR A 257 -0.53 16.58 13.08
C THR A 257 -2.02 16.81 12.97
N VAL A 258 -2.81 15.74 13.04
CA VAL A 258 -4.27 15.79 13.01
C VAL A 258 -4.86 15.18 14.27
N MET A 259 -6.03 15.68 14.68
CA MET A 259 -6.85 15.08 15.73
C MET A 259 -8.23 14.83 15.16
N LEU A 260 -8.69 13.58 15.26
CA LEU A 260 -9.97 13.15 14.70
C LEU A 260 -10.87 12.64 15.82
N PRO A 261 -12.18 12.93 15.77
CA PRO A 261 -13.14 12.41 16.75
C PRO A 261 -13.34 10.89 16.62
N SER A 262 -12.93 10.30 15.50
CA SER A 262 -12.92 8.86 15.26
C SER A 262 -11.92 8.53 14.17
N VAL A 263 -11.27 7.37 14.28
CA VAL A 263 -10.30 6.86 13.30
C VAL A 263 -10.77 5.48 12.87
N ALA A 264 -11.03 5.30 11.57
CA ALA A 264 -11.31 3.99 10.99
C ALA A 264 -9.99 3.33 10.54
N LEU A 265 -9.82 2.05 10.86
CA LEU A 265 -8.60 1.26 10.67
C LEU A 265 -8.88 -0.04 9.92
#